data_AF-A0A7V7AC38-F1
#
_entry.id   AF-A0A7V7AC38-F1
#
_cell.length_a   1.000
_cell.length_b   1.000
_cell.length_c   1.000
_cell.angle_alpha   90.00
_cell.angle_beta   90.00
_cell.angle_gamma   90.00
#
_symmetry.space_group_name_H-M   'P 1'
#
loop_
_entity.id
_entity.type
_entity.pdbx_description
1 polymer ?
#
loop_
_entity_poly.entity_id
_entity_poly.type
_entity_poly.pdbx_seq_one_letter_code
_entity_poly.pdbx_strand_id
1 'polypeptide(L)'
;MKRVYINELLFSLRNIDLSAIEDKADQYAVIDNVIALSEEAEALEKAQREAVTKFKPANFDSLQGEEKEKAHTLLNSKLNDFLTPRLEEEVKIKLKKLSAKSVESIFNQKKDLTTAQKASIVRFLK
;
A
#
# COMPACT_ATOMS: atom_id res chain seq x y z
N MET A 1 -12.37 1.49 -8.55
CA MET A 1 -11.41 0.56 -7.92
C MET A 1 -10.87 1.19 -6.65
N LYS A 2 -11.15 0.63 -5.47
CA LYS A 2 -10.48 1.01 -4.20
C LYS A 2 -9.14 0.27 -4.20
N ARG A 3 -8.03 0.90 -4.64
CA ARG A 3 -6.72 0.24 -4.75
C ARG A 3 -5.72 0.87 -3.77
N VAL A 4 -5.06 -0.01 -3.03
CA VAL A 4 -3.79 0.08 -2.30
C VAL A 4 -3.52 1.39 -1.54
N TYR A 5 -3.90 1.42 -0.27
CA TYR A 5 -3.55 2.49 0.68
C TYR A 5 -2.21 2.25 1.39
N ILE A 6 -1.63 1.05 1.29
CA ILE A 6 -0.40 0.69 2.03
C ILE A 6 0.76 1.54 1.57
N ASN A 7 1.04 1.58 0.26
CA ASN A 7 2.16 2.34 -0.26
C ASN A 7 1.99 3.86 -0.02
N GLU A 8 0.75 4.37 -0.11
CA GLU A 8 0.45 5.77 0.18
C GLU A 8 0.65 6.11 1.67
N LEU A 9 0.15 5.25 2.57
CA LEU A 9 0.29 5.44 4.01
C LEU A 9 1.74 5.26 4.45
N LEU A 10 2.42 4.25 3.92
CA LEU A 10 3.84 4.00 4.14
C LEU A 10 4.68 5.19 3.66
N PHE A 11 4.41 5.74 2.48
CA PHE A 11 5.06 6.96 2.00
C PHE A 11 4.87 8.12 2.97
N SER A 12 3.65 8.28 3.48
CA SER A 12 3.30 9.37 4.39
C SER A 12 3.99 9.22 5.75
N LEU A 13 4.19 7.99 6.21
CA LEU A 13 4.84 7.70 7.47
C LEU A 13 6.37 7.60 7.40
N ARG A 14 6.94 7.35 6.21
CA ARG A 14 8.39 7.24 6.04
C ARG A 14 9.06 8.61 6.16
N ASN A 15 10.21 8.61 6.82
CA ASN A 15 11.05 9.78 7.05
C ASN A 15 10.34 10.90 7.83
N ILE A 16 9.38 10.56 8.70
CA ILE A 16 8.91 11.49 9.75
C ILE A 16 10.05 11.63 10.77
N ASP A 17 10.31 12.87 11.20
CA ASP A 17 11.13 13.11 12.38
C ASP A 17 10.32 12.71 13.63
N LEU A 18 10.67 11.57 14.21
CA LEU A 18 10.01 11.04 15.42
C LEU A 18 10.22 11.95 16.63
N SER A 19 11.27 12.78 16.66
CA SER A 19 11.52 13.71 17.76
C SER A 19 10.50 14.85 17.81
N ALA A 20 9.83 15.14 16.69
CA ALA A 20 8.74 16.09 16.61
C ALA A 20 7.37 15.51 17.02
N ILE A 21 7.32 14.24 17.45
CA ILE A 21 6.15 13.61 18.05
C ILE A 21 6.34 13.62 19.58
N GLU A 22 5.47 14.32 20.31
CA GLU A 22 5.63 14.53 21.76
C GLU A 22 5.47 13.24 22.57
N ASP A 23 4.51 12.38 22.20
CA ASP A 23 4.22 11.13 22.91
C ASP A 23 5.13 9.99 22.42
N LYS A 24 5.92 9.42 23.36
CA LYS A 24 6.80 8.27 23.08
C LYS A 24 6.02 7.03 22.63
N ALA A 25 4.80 6.81 23.13
CA ALA A 25 3.96 5.69 22.70
C ALA A 25 3.57 5.84 21.22
N ASP A 26 3.26 7.06 20.79
CA ASP A 26 2.96 7.36 19.39
C ASP A 26 4.21 7.25 18.50
N GLN A 27 5.40 7.63 18.99
CA GLN A 27 6.66 7.40 18.26
C GLN A 27 6.86 5.91 17.95
N TYR A 28 6.70 5.03 18.95
CA TYR A 28 6.80 3.58 18.74
C TYR A 28 5.69 3.07 17.82
N ALA A 29 4.46 3.57 17.96
CA ALA A 29 3.37 3.20 17.08
C ALA A 29 3.64 3.57 15.61
N VAL A 30 4.26 4.74 15.33
CA VAL A 30 4.69 5.10 13.97
C VAL A 30 5.73 4.10 13.44
N ILE A 31 6.74 3.73 14.23
CA ILE A 31 7.75 2.73 13.83
C ILE A 31 7.08 1.39 13.51
N ASP A 32 6.26 0.88 14.43
CA ASP A 32 5.59 -0.41 14.27
C ASP A 32 4.67 -0.42 13.04
N ASN A 33 3.95 0.67 12.80
CA ASN A 33 3.12 0.83 11.61
C ASN A 33 3.96 0.84 10.33
N VAL A 34 5.11 1.53 10.32
CA VAL A 34 6.02 1.54 9.16
C VAL A 34 6.57 0.14 8.86
N ILE A 35 6.91 -0.64 9.89
CA ILE A 35 7.36 -2.02 9.75
C ILE A 35 6.25 -2.88 9.15
N ALA A 36 5.07 -2.91 9.78
CA ALA A 36 3.95 -3.73 9.32
C ALA A 36 3.51 -3.40 7.89
N LEU A 37 3.50 -2.10 7.53
CA LEU A 37 3.17 -1.67 6.18
C LEU A 37 4.27 -2.03 5.16
N SER A 38 5.54 -2.02 5.56
CA SER A 38 6.66 -2.39 4.68
C SER A 38 6.66 -3.88 4.37
N GLU A 39 6.45 -4.73 5.39
CA GLU A 39 6.35 -6.18 5.22
C GLU A 39 5.20 -6.56 4.28
N GLU A 40 4.04 -5.94 4.45
CA GLU A 40 2.90 -6.24 3.58
C GLU A 40 3.11 -5.71 2.15
N ALA A 41 3.71 -4.53 1.98
CA ALA A 41 4.04 -4.01 0.64
C ALA A 41 4.98 -4.96 -0.11
N GLU A 42 5.99 -5.52 0.57
CA GLU A 42 6.91 -6.49 -0.01
C GLU A 42 6.22 -7.81 -0.36
N ALA A 43 5.34 -8.30 0.53
CA ALA A 43 4.55 -9.51 0.28
C ALA A 43 3.64 -9.34 -0.95
N LEU A 44 2.98 -8.20 -1.09
CA LEU A 44 2.16 -7.89 -2.27
C LEU A 44 3.02 -7.82 -3.54
N GLU A 45 4.17 -7.15 -3.49
CA GLU A 45 5.07 -7.04 -4.64
C GLU A 45 5.58 -8.43 -5.07
N LYS A 46 5.92 -9.29 -4.12
CA LYS A 46 6.32 -10.67 -4.39
C LYS A 46 5.18 -11.46 -5.02
N ALA A 47 3.97 -11.41 -4.45
CA ALA A 47 2.79 -12.09 -5.00
C ALA A 47 2.46 -11.60 -6.41
N GLN A 48 2.58 -10.30 -6.67
CA GLN A 48 2.37 -9.73 -8.00
C GLN A 48 3.41 -10.25 -9.00
N ARG A 49 4.70 -10.28 -8.63
CA ARG A 49 5.75 -10.84 -9.48
C ARG A 49 5.50 -12.31 -9.79
N GLU A 50 5.17 -13.12 -8.80
CA GLU A 50 4.83 -14.53 -8.96
C GLU A 50 3.61 -14.73 -9.88
N ALA A 51 2.56 -13.93 -9.71
CA ALA A 51 1.36 -14.00 -10.53
C ALA A 51 1.66 -13.64 -12.00
N VAL A 52 2.47 -12.60 -12.24
CA VAL A 52 2.90 -12.24 -13.60
C VAL A 52 3.70 -13.38 -14.23
N THR A 53 4.69 -13.94 -13.52
CA THR A 53 5.47 -15.09 -14.02
C THR A 53 4.59 -16.30 -14.33
N LYS A 54 3.58 -16.57 -13.49
CA LYS A 54 2.70 -17.74 -13.61
C LYS A 54 1.68 -17.62 -14.75
N PHE A 55 1.13 -16.43 -14.95
CA PHE A 55 -0.02 -16.23 -15.85
C PHE A 55 0.33 -15.53 -17.17
N LYS A 56 1.52 -14.94 -17.32
CA LYS A 56 1.95 -14.33 -18.58
C LYS A 56 2.15 -15.43 -19.65
N PRO A 57 1.43 -15.39 -20.80
CA PRO A 57 1.63 -16.32 -21.89
C PRO A 57 3.07 -16.29 -22.45
N ALA A 58 3.59 -17.44 -22.89
CA ALA A 58 4.99 -17.57 -23.36
C ALA A 58 5.34 -16.67 -24.56
N ASN A 59 4.36 -16.34 -25.41
CA ASN A 59 4.50 -15.48 -26.59
C ASN A 59 3.89 -14.09 -26.41
N PHE A 60 3.52 -13.70 -25.17
CA PHE A 60 2.75 -12.49 -24.90
C PHE A 60 3.36 -11.22 -25.51
N ASP A 61 4.68 -11.06 -25.42
CA ASP A 61 5.37 -9.86 -25.92
C ASP A 61 5.38 -9.79 -27.46
N SER A 62 5.21 -10.93 -28.14
CA SER A 62 5.14 -11.03 -29.60
C SER A 62 3.73 -10.93 -30.18
N LEU A 63 2.69 -10.99 -29.34
CA LEU A 63 1.30 -10.80 -29.77
C LEU A 63 1.08 -9.36 -30.28
N GLN A 64 0.14 -9.18 -31.21
CA GLN A 64 -0.25 -7.87 -31.73
C GLN A 64 -1.78 -7.77 -31.91
N GLY A 65 -2.27 -6.54 -32.06
CA GLY A 65 -3.69 -6.26 -32.30
C GLY A 65 -4.63 -6.92 -31.29
N GLU A 66 -5.72 -7.48 -31.80
CA GLU A 66 -6.80 -8.07 -31.00
C GLU A 66 -6.34 -9.25 -30.13
N GLU A 67 -5.35 -10.04 -30.59
CA GLU A 67 -4.81 -11.16 -29.81
C GLU A 67 -4.07 -10.68 -28.56
N LYS A 68 -3.30 -9.58 -28.68
CA LYS A 68 -2.61 -8.96 -27.55
C LYS A 68 -3.60 -8.39 -26.55
N GLU A 69 -4.69 -7.77 -27.01
CA GLU A 69 -5.75 -7.24 -26.15
C GLU A 69 -6.48 -8.33 -25.38
N LYS A 70 -6.82 -9.43 -26.04
CA LYS A 70 -7.44 -10.61 -25.40
C LYS A 70 -6.50 -11.23 -24.35
N ALA A 71 -5.22 -11.39 -24.69
CA ALA A 71 -4.22 -11.89 -23.76
C ALA A 71 -4.02 -10.95 -22.57
N HIS A 72 -4.01 -9.63 -22.78
CA HIS A 72 -3.95 -8.63 -21.70
C HIS A 72 -5.16 -8.73 -20.77
N THR A 73 -6.36 -8.84 -21.34
CA THR A 73 -7.61 -8.94 -20.58
C THR A 73 -7.61 -10.21 -19.73
N LEU A 74 -7.23 -11.35 -20.32
CA LEU A 74 -7.13 -12.62 -19.60
C LEU A 74 -6.07 -12.57 -18.49
N LEU A 75 -4.88 -12.03 -18.79
CA LEU A 75 -3.82 -11.85 -17.80
C LEU A 75 -4.31 -10.97 -16.65
N ASN A 76 -4.90 -9.82 -16.93
CA ASN A 76 -5.44 -8.91 -15.91
C ASN A 76 -6.52 -9.58 -15.05
N SER A 77 -7.41 -10.36 -15.66
CA SER A 77 -8.42 -11.13 -14.92
C SER A 77 -7.76 -12.12 -13.97
N LYS A 78 -6.80 -12.92 -14.45
CA LYS A 78 -6.08 -13.91 -13.63
C LYS A 78 -5.28 -13.26 -12.50
N LEU A 79 -4.62 -12.13 -12.79
CA LEU A 79 -3.91 -11.34 -11.79
C LEU A 79 -4.89 -10.82 -10.73
N ASN A 80 -6.05 -10.30 -11.15
CA ASN A 80 -7.05 -9.79 -10.22
C ASN A 80 -7.59 -10.91 -9.32
N ASP A 81 -7.96 -12.06 -9.88
CA ASP A 81 -8.47 -13.19 -9.11
C ASP A 81 -7.42 -13.71 -8.10
N PHE A 82 -6.15 -13.73 -8.51
CA PHE A 82 -5.05 -14.17 -7.64
C PHE A 82 -4.72 -13.17 -6.53
N LEU A 83 -4.73 -11.87 -6.83
CA LEU A 83 -4.37 -10.82 -5.86
C LEU A 83 -5.53 -10.37 -4.98
N THR A 84 -6.79 -10.58 -5.39
CA THR A 84 -7.97 -10.13 -4.63
C THR A 84 -7.96 -10.61 -3.18
N PRO A 85 -7.72 -11.90 -2.87
CA PRO A 85 -7.67 -12.35 -1.48
C PRO A 85 -6.60 -11.62 -0.65
N ARG A 86 -5.45 -11.31 -1.26
CA ARG A 86 -4.37 -10.60 -0.60
C ARG A 86 -4.69 -9.13 -0.37
N LEU A 87 -5.26 -8.46 -1.37
CA LEU A 87 -5.75 -7.10 -1.24
C LEU A 87 -6.84 -6.97 -0.16
N GLU A 88 -7.63 -8.02 0.08
CA GLU A 88 -8.58 -8.06 1.19
C GLU A 88 -7.90 -8.30 2.55
N GLU A 89 -6.82 -9.07 2.60
CA GLU A 89 -5.97 -9.24 3.79
C GLU A 89 -5.28 -7.93 4.18
N GLU A 90 -4.79 -7.17 3.22
CA GLU A 90 -4.22 -5.84 3.42
C GLU A 90 -5.15 -4.89 4.17
N VAL A 91 -6.45 -4.95 3.86
CA VAL A 91 -7.48 -4.14 4.54
C VAL A 91 -7.61 -4.53 6.02
N LYS A 92 -7.14 -5.72 6.41
CA LYS A 92 -7.21 -6.25 7.78
C LYS A 92 -5.95 -5.97 8.60
N ILE A 93 -4.91 -5.35 8.03
CA ILE A 93 -3.71 -4.99 8.80
C ILE A 93 -4.12 -4.14 10.01
N LYS A 94 -3.78 -4.63 11.20
CA LYS A 94 -4.07 -3.93 12.45
C LYS A 94 -2.98 -2.90 12.72
N LEU A 95 -3.22 -1.68 12.28
CA LEU A 95 -2.35 -0.54 12.57
C LEU A 95 -2.62 0.02 13.96
N LYS A 96 -1.55 0.43 14.65
CA LYS A 96 -1.61 1.11 15.93
C LYS A 96 -2.14 2.52 15.73
N LYS A 97 -3.06 2.93 16.60
CA LYS A 97 -3.63 4.28 16.61
C LYS A 97 -2.61 5.27 17.18
N LEU A 98 -2.72 6.51 16.72
CA LEU A 98 -1.93 7.67 17.10
C LEU A 98 -2.87 8.73 17.69
N SER A 99 -2.36 9.52 18.61
CA SER A 99 -3.12 10.67 19.11
C SER A 99 -3.39 11.71 18.01
N ALA A 100 -4.42 12.52 18.21
CA ALA A 100 -4.76 13.60 17.29
C ALA A 100 -3.60 14.60 17.10
N LYS A 101 -2.85 14.88 18.17
CA LYS A 101 -1.68 15.77 18.14
C LYS A 101 -0.57 15.19 17.27
N SER A 102 -0.30 13.89 17.38
CA SER A 102 0.72 13.22 16.57
C SER A 102 0.34 13.19 15.09
N VAL A 103 -0.94 12.95 14.76
CA VAL A 103 -1.43 13.05 13.38
C VAL A 103 -1.24 14.46 12.81
N GLU A 104 -1.49 15.50 13.60
CA GLU A 104 -1.25 16.89 13.20
C GLU A 104 0.24 17.18 13.01
N SER A 105 1.12 16.67 13.88
CA SER A 105 2.58 16.77 13.69
C SER A 105 3.02 16.15 12.36
N ILE A 106 2.48 14.99 11.99
CA ILE A 106 2.76 14.34 10.69
C ILE A 106 2.35 15.25 9.53
N PHE A 107 1.16 15.86 9.58
CA PHE A 107 0.70 16.78 8.53
C PHE A 107 1.54 18.04 8.43
N ASN A 108 2.09 18.53 9.54
CA ASN A 108 2.98 19.69 9.55
C ASN A 108 4.35 19.39 8.94
N GLN A 109 4.84 18.16 9.12
CA GLN A 109 6.11 17.70 8.54
C GLN A 109 5.98 17.32 7.05
N LYS A 110 4.82 16.79 6.64
CA LYS A 110 4.52 16.38 5.26
C LYS A 110 3.42 17.26 4.65
N LYS A 111 3.78 18.50 4.30
CA LYS A 111 2.82 19.49 3.78
C LYS A 111 2.28 19.14 2.40
N ASP A 112 3.02 18.33 1.66
CA ASP A 112 2.75 17.86 0.29
C ASP A 112 1.81 16.64 0.21
N LEU A 113 1.29 16.16 1.35
CA LEU A 113 0.32 15.07 1.34
C LEU A 113 -0.93 15.43 0.54
N THR A 114 -1.28 14.54 -0.38
CA THR A 114 -2.54 14.62 -1.12
C THR A 114 -3.74 14.44 -0.19
N THR A 115 -4.93 14.86 -0.64
CA THR A 115 -6.18 14.66 0.11
C THR A 115 -6.43 13.17 0.42
N ALA A 116 -6.10 12.28 -0.50
CA ALA A 116 -6.25 10.83 -0.31
C ALA A 116 -5.29 10.29 0.77
N GLN A 117 -4.05 10.76 0.80
CA GLN A 117 -3.06 10.38 1.81
C GLN A 117 -3.47 10.87 3.20
N LYS A 118 -3.91 12.13 3.31
CA LYS A 118 -4.43 12.67 4.58
C LYS A 118 -5.64 11.90 5.08
N ALA A 119 -6.59 11.58 4.19
CA ALA A 119 -7.75 10.76 4.53
C ALA A 119 -7.35 9.36 5.01
N SER A 120 -6.34 8.75 4.39
CA SER A 120 -5.81 7.44 4.79
C SER A 120 -5.20 7.49 6.19
N ILE A 121 -4.37 8.49 6.49
CA ILE A 121 -3.81 8.67 7.84
C ILE A 121 -4.92 8.79 8.88
N VAL A 122 -5.91 9.67 8.66
CA VAL A 122 -7.02 9.85 9.62
C VAL A 122 -7.82 8.56 9.78
N ARG A 123 -8.16 7.88 8.68
CA ARG A 123 -8.97 6.67 8.72
C ARG A 123 -8.29 5.52 9.48
N PHE A 124 -7.00 5.32 9.23
CA PHE A 124 -6.30 4.14 9.71
C PHE A 124 -5.61 4.38 11.05
N LEU A 125 -5.07 5.58 11.27
CA LEU A 125 -4.20 5.86 12.40
C LEU A 125 -4.85 6.74 13.48
N LYS A 126 -5.91 7.50 13.19
CA LYS A 126 -6.67 8.22 14.23
C LYS A 126 -7.81 7.35 14.76
#